data_AF-A0A3N5LI13-F1
#
_entry.id   AF-A0A3N5LI13-F1
#
_cell.length_a   1.000
_cell.length_b   1.000
_cell.length_c   1.000
_cell.angle_alpha   90.00
_cell.angle_beta   90.00
_cell.angle_gamma   90.00
#
_symmetry.space_group_name_H-M   'P 1'
#
loop_
_entity.id
_entity.type
_entity.pdbx_description
1 polymer ?
#
loop_
_entity_poly.entity_id
_entity_poly.type
_entity_poly.pdbx_seq_one_letter_code
_entity_poly.pdbx_strand_id
1 'polypeptide(L)'
;MLPSGGKMPALNRVQLIGYLGKDPETRFTPTGKKVCSFHLGVTRKWRGDDGELKEATDWINIEAWERMGEVCQQYLKKGSLVYVEGRLNTDRYEHEGETRYFTKVILSQMQMLDRKAGEEEAPAPESIGE
;
A
#
# COMPACT_ATOMS: atom_id res chain seq x y z
N MET A 1 9.07 -25.56 31.05
CA MET A 1 7.86 -26.14 30.44
C MET A 1 6.77 -25.07 30.50
N LEU A 2 6.48 -24.36 29.41
CA LEU A 2 5.33 -23.44 29.38
C LEU A 2 4.05 -24.28 29.27
N PRO A 3 2.98 -23.92 29.99
CA PRO A 3 1.74 -24.69 29.95
C PRO A 3 1.15 -24.61 28.54
N SER A 4 0.64 -25.74 28.07
CA SER A 4 -0.13 -25.88 26.82
C SER A 4 -1.45 -25.08 26.92
N GLY A 5 -1.38 -23.76 26.74
CA GLY A 5 -2.52 -22.88 26.56
C GLY A 5 -2.77 -22.67 25.07
N GLY A 6 -4.02 -22.77 24.62
CA GLY A 6 -4.39 -22.71 23.20
C GLY A 6 -3.75 -21.54 22.46
N LYS A 7 -3.44 -21.74 21.16
CA LYS A 7 -2.90 -20.70 20.27
C LYS A 7 -3.66 -19.39 20.49
N MET A 8 -3.05 -18.42 21.17
CA MET A 8 -3.59 -17.07 21.23
C MET A 8 -3.57 -16.52 19.80
N PRO A 9 -4.69 -15.98 19.29
CA PRO A 9 -4.71 -15.41 17.96
C PRO A 9 -3.83 -14.15 17.94
N ALA A 10 -2.87 -14.11 17.02
CA ALA A 10 -2.08 -12.92 16.72
C ALA A 10 -2.70 -12.20 15.51
N LEU A 11 -2.79 -10.88 15.58
CA LEU A 11 -3.28 -10.03 14.49
C LEU A 11 -2.16 -9.12 13.99
N ASN A 12 -1.84 -9.23 12.70
CA ASN A 12 -1.04 -8.27 11.98
C ASN A 12 -1.78 -7.95 10.69
N ARG A 13 -2.34 -6.73 10.63
CA ARG A 13 -3.13 -6.25 9.50
C ARG A 13 -2.78 -4.80 9.23
N VAL A 14 -2.58 -4.48 7.97
CA VAL A 14 -2.33 -3.13 7.46
C VAL A 14 -3.37 -2.84 6.40
N GLN A 15 -3.99 -1.67 6.47
CA GLN A 15 -4.92 -1.16 5.47
C GLN A 15 -4.49 0.27 5.13
N LEU A 16 -4.26 0.55 3.85
CA LEU A 16 -3.79 1.85 3.38
C LEU A 16 -4.54 2.26 2.12
N ILE A 17 -4.70 3.57 1.94
CA ILE A 17 -5.11 4.17 0.68
C ILE A 17 -4.07 5.22 0.32
N GLY A 18 -3.60 5.20 -0.92
CA GLY A 18 -2.60 6.16 -1.38
C GLY A 18 -2.30 6.04 -2.86
N TYR A 19 -1.30 6.82 -3.29
CA TYR A 19 -0.90 6.90 -4.69
C TYR A 19 0.45 6.22 -4.92
N LEU A 20 0.59 5.52 -6.04
CA LEU A 20 1.88 4.98 -6.45
C LEU A 20 2.85 6.12 -6.84
N GLY A 21 4.02 6.18 -6.20
CA GLY A 21 5.04 7.20 -6.51
C GLY A 21 5.79 6.95 -7.83
N LYS A 22 5.82 5.70 -8.27
CA LYS A 22 6.47 5.22 -9.49
C LYS A 22 5.74 3.99 -10.04
N ASP A 23 6.08 3.58 -11.26
CA ASP A 23 5.55 2.35 -11.85
C ASP A 23 5.95 1.12 -11.00
N PRO A 24 5.11 0.09 -10.93
CA PRO A 24 5.47 -1.16 -10.25
C PRO A 24 6.66 -1.86 -10.94
N GLU A 25 7.55 -2.42 -10.14
CA GLU A 25 8.73 -3.15 -10.60
C GLU A 25 8.59 -4.63 -10.27
N THR A 26 8.78 -5.52 -11.26
CA THR A 26 8.80 -6.97 -11.03
C THR A 26 10.20 -7.55 -10.98
N ARG A 27 10.40 -8.51 -10.09
CA ARG A 27 11.58 -9.37 -10.00
C ARG A 27 11.18 -10.81 -9.74
N PHE A 28 12.12 -11.72 -9.97
CA PHE A 28 12.01 -13.11 -9.53
C PHE A 28 12.93 -13.37 -8.35
N THR A 29 12.48 -14.13 -7.37
CA THR A 29 13.35 -14.64 -6.29
C THR A 29 14.28 -15.73 -6.82
N PRO A 30 15.37 -16.08 -6.08
CA PRO A 30 16.20 -17.24 -6.41
C PRO A 30 15.41 -18.55 -6.49
N THR A 31 14.28 -18.64 -5.79
CA THR A 31 13.35 -19.77 -5.81
C THR A 31 12.34 -19.71 -6.96
N GLY A 32 12.47 -18.77 -7.89
CA GLY A 32 11.62 -18.62 -9.08
C GLY A 32 10.26 -17.95 -8.82
N LYS A 33 10.00 -17.43 -7.63
CA LYS A 33 8.73 -16.76 -7.32
C LYS A 33 8.74 -15.33 -7.85
N LYS A 34 7.67 -14.94 -8.53
CA LYS A 34 7.46 -13.56 -9.00
C LYS A 34 7.05 -12.66 -7.84
N VAL A 35 7.69 -11.49 -7.76
CA VAL A 35 7.37 -10.42 -6.80
C VAL A 35 7.24 -9.12 -7.57
N CYS A 36 6.16 -8.39 -7.34
CA CYS A 36 5.95 -7.03 -7.80
C CYS A 36 6.08 -6.08 -6.60
N SER A 37 6.92 -5.07 -6.70
CA SER A 37 7.13 -4.08 -5.65
C SER A 37 6.81 -2.68 -6.11
N PHE A 38 6.19 -1.88 -5.24
CA PHE A 38 5.89 -0.47 -5.48
C PHE A 38 5.87 0.31 -4.16
N HIS A 39 5.94 1.64 -4.26
CA HIS A 39 5.90 2.54 -3.10
C HIS A 39 4.57 3.30 -3.11
N LEU A 40 3.87 3.27 -1.99
CA LEU A 40 2.60 3.94 -1.79
C LEU A 40 2.83 5.20 -0.95
N GLY A 41 2.52 6.37 -1.50
CA GLY A 41 2.47 7.62 -0.76
C GLY A 41 1.12 7.76 -0.07
N VAL A 42 1.12 7.84 1.26
CA VAL A 42 -0.07 8.06 2.09
C VAL A 42 0.07 9.43 2.74
N THR A 43 -0.78 10.36 2.31
CA THR A 43 -0.68 11.77 2.69
C THR A 43 -1.69 12.12 3.77
N ARG A 44 -1.22 12.73 4.86
CA ARG A 44 -2.05 13.33 5.90
C ARG A 44 -1.95 14.84 5.85
N LYS A 45 -3.08 15.54 6.02
CA LYS A 45 -3.16 16.99 6.17
C LYS A 45 -3.72 17.33 7.54
N TRP A 46 -3.13 18.30 8.23
CA TRP A 46 -3.59 18.75 9.53
C TRP A 46 -3.31 20.24 9.70
N ARG A 47 -3.99 20.89 10.64
CA ARG A 47 -3.71 22.28 11.01
C ARG A 47 -2.71 22.29 12.17
N GLY A 48 -1.63 23.06 12.05
CA GLY A 48 -0.64 23.25 13.10
C GLY A 48 -1.10 24.23 14.18
N ASP A 49 -0.36 24.30 15.28
CA ASP A 49 -0.64 25.23 16.39
C ASP A 49 -0.49 26.71 15.99
N ASP A 50 0.28 26.97 14.93
CA ASP A 50 0.42 28.25 14.24
C ASP A 50 -0.81 28.62 13.38
N GLY A 51 -1.78 27.70 13.25
CA GLY A 51 -2.97 27.87 12.43
C GLY A 51 -2.76 27.54 10.95
N GLU A 52 -1.52 27.20 10.53
CA GLU A 52 -1.18 26.86 9.14
C GLU A 52 -1.61 25.43 8.78
N LEU A 53 -2.00 25.22 7.52
CA LEU A 53 -2.26 23.89 6.99
C LEU A 53 -0.94 23.20 6.66
N LYS A 54 -0.68 22.06 7.29
CA LYS A 54 0.51 21.22 7.10
C LYS A 54 0.14 19.92 6.41
N GLU A 55 1.10 19.39 5.66
CA GLU A 55 0.97 18.13 4.94
C GLU A 55 2.23 17.29 5.12
N ALA A 56 2.07 15.97 5.25
CA ALA A 56 3.17 15.01 5.24
C ALA A 56 2.74 13.74 4.53
N THR A 57 3.67 13.15 3.80
CA THR A 57 3.47 11.91 3.07
C THR A 57 4.37 10.83 3.63
N ASP A 58 3.77 9.77 4.14
CA ASP A 58 4.46 8.54 4.49
C ASP A 58 4.62 7.68 3.23
N TRP A 59 5.84 7.21 2.96
CA TRP A 59 6.12 6.33 1.82
C TRP A 59 6.27 4.89 2.31
N ILE A 60 5.32 4.03 1.91
CA ILE A 60 5.25 2.64 2.35
C ILE A 60 5.67 1.70 1.22
N ASN A 61 6.60 0.80 1.53
CA ASN A 61 7.00 -0.28 0.63
C ASN A 61 5.95 -1.39 0.59
N ILE A 62 5.46 -1.73 -0.59
CA ILE A 62 4.50 -2.83 -0.81
C ILE A 62 5.15 -3.93 -1.65
N GLU A 63 5.01 -5.18 -1.23
CA GLU A 63 5.36 -6.36 -2.02
C GLU A 63 4.13 -7.23 -2.29
N ALA A 64 3.83 -7.43 -3.57
CA ALA A 64 2.78 -8.29 -4.07
C ALA A 64 3.40 -9.55 -4.69
N TRP A 65 2.98 -10.72 -4.20
CA TRP A 65 3.57 -12.00 -4.59
C TRP A 65 2.69 -12.75 -5.59
N GLU A 66 3.32 -13.56 -6.43
CA GLU A 66 2.66 -14.53 -7.33
C GLU A 66 1.50 -13.86 -8.11
N ARG A 67 0.27 -14.39 -8.02
CA ARG A 67 -0.91 -13.85 -8.72
C ARG A 67 -1.18 -12.38 -8.38
N MET A 68 -1.00 -11.96 -7.13
CA MET A 68 -1.21 -10.56 -6.76
C MET A 68 -0.15 -9.67 -7.42
N GLY A 69 1.09 -10.16 -7.55
CA GLY A 69 2.14 -9.46 -8.27
C GLY A 69 1.83 -9.28 -9.75
N GLU A 70 1.21 -10.28 -10.40
CA GLU A 70 0.75 -10.18 -11.79
C GLU A 70 -0.34 -9.13 -11.96
N VAL A 71 -1.34 -9.12 -11.06
CA VAL A 71 -2.41 -8.10 -11.06
C VAL A 71 -1.82 -6.71 -10.89
N CYS A 72 -0.94 -6.52 -9.91
CA CYS A 72 -0.32 -5.20 -9.69
C CYS A 72 0.48 -4.74 -10.91
N GLN A 73 1.28 -5.60 -11.53
CA GLN A 73 2.05 -5.24 -12.72
C GLN A 73 1.18 -4.93 -13.94
N GLN A 74 0.06 -5.64 -14.10
CA GLN A 74 -0.82 -5.47 -15.26
C GLN A 74 -1.63 -4.18 -15.19
N TYR A 75 -2.10 -3.80 -13.99
CA TYR A 75 -3.10 -2.73 -13.86
C TYR A 75 -2.59 -1.46 -13.20
N LEU A 76 -1.53 -1.52 -12.38
CA LEU A 76 -1.02 -0.36 -11.67
C LEU A 76 0.08 0.34 -12.45
N LYS A 77 0.13 1.66 -12.30
CA LYS A 77 1.16 2.55 -12.84
C LYS A 77 1.42 3.70 -11.86
N LYS A 78 2.45 4.50 -12.11
CA LYS A 78 2.70 5.74 -11.40
C LYS A 78 1.41 6.58 -11.35
N GLY A 79 1.08 7.07 -10.16
CA GLY A 79 -0.10 7.89 -9.92
C GLY A 79 -1.41 7.11 -9.75
N SER A 80 -1.42 5.78 -9.84
CA SER A 80 -2.62 5.00 -9.51
C SER A 80 -3.02 5.17 -8.04
N LEU A 81 -4.28 5.51 -7.78
CA LEU A 81 -4.89 5.51 -6.46
C LEU A 81 -5.39 4.10 -6.12
N VAL A 82 -4.90 3.55 -5.01
CA VAL A 82 -5.24 2.18 -4.61
C VAL A 82 -5.56 2.09 -3.12
N TYR A 83 -6.53 1.24 -2.81
CA TYR A 83 -6.65 0.60 -1.50
C TYR A 83 -5.77 -0.65 -1.48
N VAL A 84 -5.02 -0.85 -0.42
CA VAL A 84 -4.22 -2.04 -0.17
C VAL A 84 -4.48 -2.60 1.22
N GLU A 85 -4.52 -3.92 1.32
CA GLU A 85 -4.57 -4.65 2.58
C GLU A 85 -3.49 -5.72 2.61
N GLY A 86 -2.86 -5.89 3.77
CA GLY A 86 -1.79 -6.86 3.95
C GLY A 86 -1.33 -6.98 5.39
N ARG A 87 -0.06 -7.32 5.56
CA ARG A 87 0.61 -7.43 6.88
C ARG A 87 1.98 -6.79 6.85
N LEU A 88 2.45 -6.25 7.97
CA LEU A 88 3.84 -5.84 8.10
C LEU A 88 4.77 -7.06 8.09
N ASN A 89 5.91 -6.88 7.44
CA ASN A 89 7.03 -7.80 7.49
C ASN A 89 8.33 -7.00 7.57
N THR A 90 9.15 -7.28 8.56
CA THR A 90 10.46 -6.65 8.72
C THR A 90 11.53 -7.69 8.47
N ASP A 91 12.26 -7.54 7.37
CA ASP A 91 13.41 -8.38 7.08
C ASP A 91 14.65 -7.81 7.76
N ARG A 92 15.51 -8.70 8.24
CA ARG A 92 16.84 -8.37 8.77
C ARG A 92 17.88 -8.84 7.77
N TYR A 93 18.82 -7.99 7.42
CA TYR A 93 19.94 -8.34 6.55
C TYR A 93 21.22 -7.63 6.98
N GLU A 94 22.37 -8.22 6.68
CA GLU A 94 23.68 -7.61 6.95
C GLU A 94 24.15 -6.83 5.72
N HIS A 95 24.65 -5.63 5.93
CA HIS A 95 25.24 -4.80 4.89
C HIS A 95 26.45 -4.06 5.44
N GLU A 96 27.61 -4.28 4.83
CA GLU A 96 28.89 -3.65 5.25
C GLU A 96 29.24 -3.89 6.73
N GLY A 97 28.85 -5.04 7.29
CA GLY A 97 29.09 -5.39 8.69
C GLY A 97 28.07 -4.82 9.68
N GLU A 98 27.05 -4.11 9.20
CA GLU A 98 25.94 -3.61 10.01
C GLU A 98 24.64 -4.37 9.74
N THR A 99 23.94 -4.74 10.83
CA THR A 99 22.57 -5.24 10.74
C THR A 99 21.62 -4.12 10.33
N ARG A 100 20.93 -4.29 9.20
CA ARG A 100 19.85 -3.41 8.75
C ARG A 100 18.50 -4.09 8.79
N TYR A 101 17.46 -3.28 8.98
CA TYR A 101 16.06 -3.71 9.00
C TYR A 101 15.31 -3.04 7.86
N PHE A 102 14.49 -3.83 7.16
CA PHE A 102 13.63 -3.33 6.10
C PHE A 102 12.18 -3.75 6.34
N THR A 103 11.34 -2.77 6.66
CA THR A 103 9.91 -2.98 6.91
C THR A 103 9.11 -2.72 5.65
N LYS A 104 8.23 -3.65 5.31
CA LYS A 104 7.33 -3.59 4.15
C LYS A 104 5.96 -4.17 4.47
N VAL A 105 4.99 -3.92 3.60
CA VAL A 105 3.68 -4.57 3.62
C VAL A 105 3.67 -5.70 2.60
N ILE A 106 3.39 -6.91 3.05
CA ILE A 106 3.08 -8.04 2.16
C ILE A 106 1.60 -7.96 1.81
N LEU A 107 1.30 -7.70 0.54
CA LEU A 107 -0.04 -7.46 0.03
C LEU A 107 -0.86 -8.76 -0.03
N SER A 108 -2.08 -8.72 0.48
CA SER A 108 -3.07 -9.81 0.38
C SER A 108 -4.28 -9.43 -0.47
N GLN A 109 -4.66 -8.15 -0.50
CA GLN A 109 -5.77 -7.64 -1.30
C GLN A 109 -5.50 -6.21 -1.79
N MET A 110 -5.97 -5.89 -2.98
CA MET A 110 -5.86 -4.56 -3.57
C MET A 110 -7.13 -4.21 -4.35
N GLN A 111 -7.50 -2.93 -4.32
CA GLN A 111 -8.55 -2.37 -5.15
C GLN A 111 -8.07 -1.05 -5.75
N MET A 112 -8.19 -0.91 -7.07
CA MET A 112 -8.00 0.37 -7.75
C MET A 112 -9.17 1.29 -7.43
N LEU A 113 -8.87 2.55 -7.14
CA LEU A 113 -9.83 3.60 -6.81
C LEU A 113 -9.81 4.75 -7.82
N ASP A 114 -8.97 4.65 -8.85
CA ASP A 114 -8.95 5.62 -9.96
C ASP A 114 -10.35 5.69 -10.61
N ARG A 115 -10.87 6.92 -10.78
CA ARG A 115 -12.09 7.15 -11.55
C ARG A 115 -11.83 6.68 -12.98
N LYS A 116 -12.67 5.77 -13.48
CA LYS A 116 -12.58 5.31 -14.87
C LYS A 116 -12.77 6.54 -15.77
N ALA A 117 -11.76 6.88 -16.57
CA ALA A 117 -11.87 7.96 -17.56
C ALA A 117 -13.00 7.58 -18.53
N GLY A 118 -14.19 8.18 -18.37
CA GLY A 118 -15.37 7.86 -19.17
C GLY A 118 -16.72 7.98 -18.44
N GLU A 119 -16.75 8.11 -17.12
CA GLU A 119 -17.97 8.56 -16.44
C GLU A 119 -17.98 10.08 -16.41
N GLU A 120 -18.59 10.66 -17.46
CA GLU A 120 -19.06 12.06 -17.42
C GLU A 120 -19.85 12.27 -16.13
N GLU A 121 -19.46 13.30 -15.40
CA GLU A 121 -20.14 13.77 -14.20
C GLU A 121 -21.60 14.03 -14.57
N ALA A 122 -22.50 13.12 -14.18
CA ALA A 122 -23.92 13.30 -14.38
C ALA A 122 -24.29 14.67 -13.77
N PRO A 123 -24.92 15.57 -14.53
CA PRO A 123 -25.21 16.91 -14.04
C PRO A 123 -26.00 16.80 -12.74
N ALA A 124 -25.56 17.54 -11.72
CA ALA A 124 -26.25 17.61 -10.44
C ALA A 124 -27.73 17.95 -10.70
N PRO A 125 -28.69 17.28 -10.04
CA PRO A 125 -30.09 17.60 -10.22
C PRO A 125 -30.30 19.07 -9.86
N GLU A 126 -30.81 19.84 -10.82
CA GLU A 126 -31.17 21.23 -10.61
C GLU A 126 -32.08 21.32 -9.39
N SER A 127 -31.67 22.09 -8.40
CA SER A 127 -32.51 22.42 -7.25
C SER A 127 -33.72 23.18 -7.78
N ILE A 128 -34.86 22.51 -7.83
CA ILE A 128 -36.16 23.14 -8.05
C ILE A 128 -36.39 24.03 -6.83
N GLY A 129 -36.21 25.34 -7.02
CA GLY A 129 -36.46 26.34 -5.99
C GLY A 129 -37.94 26.35 -5.59
N GLU A 130 -38.18 26.55 -4.29
CA GLU A 130 -39.47 27.00 -3.74
C GLU A 130 -39.65 28.51 -3.91
#